data_AF-A0A7X9AF51-F1
#
_entry.id   AF-A0A7X9AF51-F1
#
_cell.length_a   1.000
_cell.length_b   1.000
_cell.length_c   1.000
_cell.angle_alpha   90.00
_cell.angle_beta   90.00
_cell.angle_gamma   90.00
#
_symmetry.space_group_name_H-M   'P 1'
#
loop_
_entity.id
_entity.type
_entity.pdbx_description
1 polymer ?
#
loop_
_entity_poly.entity_id
_entity_poly.type
_entity_poly.pdbx_seq_one_letter_code
_entity_poly.pdbx_strand_id
1 'polypeptide(L)'
;MPELDVTRIQYGPNPFLIQQGGLFFYEFSVVFTDGTPPDTFTYNIYALSPTQEVMKHWTDTVPTNGQSQVDVGVAFPLLMENDQPFPFGDFRNRFIVSADGYPTWDQYHCTGGHVIPDQPFVCPPETTSRRMS
;
A
#
# COMPACT_ATOMS: atom_id res chain seq x y z
N MET A 1 18.34 17.42 3.71
CA MET A 1 17.74 16.57 4.75
C MET A 1 17.44 15.25 4.07
N PRO A 2 17.74 14.10 4.69
CA PRO A 2 17.38 12.79 4.15
C PRO A 2 15.87 12.76 3.87
N GLU A 3 15.49 12.35 2.67
CA GLU A 3 14.09 12.23 2.27
C GLU A 3 13.87 10.86 1.63
N LEU A 4 12.75 10.24 2.03
CA LEU A 4 12.30 8.94 1.57
C LEU A 4 11.04 9.18 0.75
N ASP A 5 11.07 8.72 -0.50
CA ASP A 5 9.92 8.79 -1.40
C ASP A 5 9.49 7.39 -1.81
N VAL A 6 8.18 7.20 -1.98
CA VAL A 6 7.60 5.94 -2.44
C VAL A 6 6.80 6.24 -3.68
N THR A 7 7.22 5.64 -4.79
CA THR A 7 6.69 5.95 -6.13
C THR A 7 6.21 4.68 -6.82
N ARG A 8 5.58 4.86 -7.99
CA ARG A 8 5.15 3.79 -8.90
C ARG A 8 4.27 2.73 -8.25
N ILE A 9 3.40 3.12 -7.31
CA ILE A 9 2.53 2.14 -6.68
C ILE A 9 1.53 1.61 -7.71
N GLN A 10 1.72 0.36 -8.12
CA GLN A 10 0.89 -0.38 -9.07
C GLN A 10 0.17 -1.51 -8.35
N TYR A 11 -1.01 -1.83 -8.88
CA TYR A 11 -1.97 -2.73 -8.26
C TYR A 11 -2.49 -3.72 -9.29
N GLY A 12 -2.67 -4.98 -8.89
CA GLY A 12 -3.53 -5.89 -9.61
C GLY A 12 -3.80 -7.20 -8.86
N PRO A 13 -4.63 -8.09 -9.43
CA PRO A 13 -5.46 -7.92 -10.61
C PRO A 13 -6.73 -7.12 -10.28
N ASN A 14 -7.41 -6.72 -11.36
CA ASN A 14 -8.67 -5.99 -11.38
C ASN A 14 -9.70 -6.64 -10.40
N PRO A 15 -10.33 -5.85 -9.51
CA PRO A 15 -11.25 -6.34 -8.47
C PRO A 15 -12.47 -7.13 -8.99
N PHE A 16 -12.72 -7.12 -10.30
CA PHE A 16 -13.76 -7.92 -10.94
C PHE A 16 -13.60 -9.45 -10.80
N LEU A 17 -12.44 -9.95 -10.34
CA LEU A 17 -12.18 -11.40 -10.21
C LEU A 17 -12.26 -11.95 -8.78
N ILE A 18 -12.70 -11.16 -7.79
CA ILE A 18 -12.58 -11.50 -6.34
C ILE A 18 -13.56 -12.58 -5.84
N GLN A 19 -14.55 -13.02 -6.64
CA GLN A 19 -15.59 -13.96 -6.18
C GLN A 19 -15.10 -15.31 -5.62
N GLN A 20 -13.87 -15.72 -5.94
CA GLN A 20 -13.32 -17.02 -5.52
C GLN A 20 -12.03 -16.88 -4.70
N GLY A 21 -11.77 -15.67 -4.19
CA GLY A 21 -10.43 -15.30 -3.75
C GLY A 21 -9.53 -14.92 -4.93
N GLY A 22 -8.47 -14.18 -4.64
CA GLY A 22 -7.56 -13.66 -5.66
C GLY A 22 -6.20 -13.32 -5.08
N LEU A 23 -5.18 -13.34 -5.93
CA LEU A 23 -3.83 -12.88 -5.57
C LEU A 23 -3.77 -11.38 -5.80
N PHE A 24 -3.72 -10.56 -4.75
CA PHE A 24 -3.43 -9.15 -4.90
C PHE A 24 -1.92 -8.97 -4.97
N PHE A 25 -1.46 -8.05 -5.80
CA PHE A 25 -0.07 -7.62 -5.83
C PHE A 25 0.04 -6.10 -5.74
N TYR A 26 1.03 -5.67 -4.96
CA TYR A 26 1.52 -4.31 -4.86
C TYR A 26 2.93 -4.27 -5.41
N GLU A 27 3.17 -3.39 -6.37
CA GLU A 27 4.52 -3.06 -6.80
C GLU A 27 4.76 -1.59 -6.46
N PHE A 28 5.85 -1.27 -5.78
CA PHE A 28 6.23 0.11 -5.46
C PHE A 28 7.75 0.26 -5.38
N SER A 29 8.24 1.47 -5.60
CA SER A 29 9.67 1.79 -5.52
C SER A 29 9.93 2.70 -4.32
N VAL A 30 10.86 2.34 -3.45
CA VAL A 30 11.37 3.20 -2.38
C VAL A 30 12.62 3.91 -2.87
N VAL A 31 12.66 5.23 -2.78
CA VAL A 31 13.76 6.09 -3.26
C VAL A 31 14.35 6.87 -2.09
N PHE A 32 15.66 6.73 -1.90
CA PHE A 32 16.45 7.47 -0.91
C PHE A 32 17.13 8.66 -1.61
N THR A 33 16.55 9.86 -1.47
CA THR A 33 16.86 10.99 -2.36
C THR A 33 18.21 11.67 -2.10
N ASP A 34 18.82 11.42 -0.93
CA ASP A 34 20.15 11.95 -0.59
C ASP A 34 21.31 11.05 -1.05
N GLY A 35 21.00 9.87 -1.61
CA GLY A 35 21.98 8.92 -2.13
C GLY A 35 22.71 8.09 -1.07
N THR A 36 22.31 8.17 0.20
CA THR A 36 22.88 7.38 1.31
C THR A 36 21.83 6.43 1.89
N PRO A 37 21.51 5.32 1.20
CA PRO A 37 20.52 4.36 1.68
C PRO A 37 21.01 3.68 2.98
N PRO A 38 20.11 3.43 3.95
CA PRO A 38 20.42 2.61 5.12
C PRO A 38 20.56 1.14 4.72
N ASP A 39 21.01 0.26 5.61
CA ASP A 39 21.15 -1.17 5.30
C ASP A 39 19.81 -1.84 4.92
N THR A 40 18.73 -1.41 5.58
CA THR A 40 17.38 -1.94 5.42
C THR A 40 16.33 -0.84 5.56
N PHE A 41 15.15 -1.08 5.00
CA PHE A 41 13.92 -0.36 5.34
C PHE A 41 12.80 -1.36 5.67
N THR A 42 11.77 -0.89 6.37
CA THR A 42 10.59 -1.69 6.70
C THR A 42 9.37 -1.07 6.04
N TYR A 43 8.51 -1.90 5.47
CA TYR A 43 7.19 -1.47 5.03
C TYR A 43 6.08 -2.12 5.86
N ASN A 44 4.94 -1.44 5.92
CA ASN A 44 3.67 -1.93 6.42
C ASN A 44 2.59 -1.57 5.42
N ILE A 45 1.78 -2.55 5.02
CA ILE A 45 0.64 -2.35 4.15
C ILE A 45 -0.60 -2.82 4.92
N TYR A 46 -1.60 -1.95 5.03
CA TYR A 46 -2.87 -2.26 5.68
C TYR A 46 -3.99 -2.21 4.65
N ALA A 47 -4.70 -3.31 4.45
CA ALA A 47 -5.98 -3.30 3.75
C ALA A 47 -7.08 -2.93 4.76
N LEU A 48 -7.83 -1.87 4.47
CA LEU A 48 -8.84 -1.31 5.36
C LEU A 48 -10.25 -1.51 4.79
N SER A 49 -11.19 -1.76 5.67
CA SER A 49 -12.62 -1.79 5.34
C SER A 49 -13.12 -0.37 4.99
N PRO A 50 -14.35 -0.23 4.44
CA PRO A 50 -14.97 1.09 4.26
C PRO A 50 -15.09 1.90 5.56
N THR A 51 -15.16 1.23 6.73
CA THR A 51 -15.18 1.86 8.07
C THR A 51 -13.78 2.11 8.66
N GLN A 52 -12.72 1.90 7.87
CA GLN A 52 -11.30 2.05 8.25
C GLN A 52 -10.78 1.04 9.28
N GLU A 53 -11.49 -0.06 9.48
CA GLU A 53 -10.99 -1.17 10.29
C GLU A 53 -9.93 -1.95 9.51
N VAL A 54 -8.86 -2.37 10.18
CA VAL A 54 -7.81 -3.18 9.56
C VAL A 54 -8.36 -4.57 9.27
N MET A 55 -8.56 -4.89 8.00
CA MET A 55 -8.96 -6.23 7.55
C MET A 55 -7.75 -7.14 7.42
N LYS A 56 -6.63 -6.58 6.95
CA LYS A 56 -5.37 -7.31 6.79
C LYS A 56 -4.18 -6.37 6.91
N HIS A 57 -3.07 -6.91 7.39
CA HIS A 57 -1.82 -6.19 7.56
C HIS A 57 -0.67 -7.08 7.10
N TRP A 58 0.26 -6.48 6.38
CA TRP A 58 1.50 -7.09 5.93
C TRP A 58 2.68 -6.20 6.30
N THR A 59 3.77 -6.83 6.70
CA THR A 59 5.02 -6.13 7.01
C THR A 59 6.20 -6.98 6.56
N ASP A 60 7.24 -6.30 6.08
CA ASP A 60 8.53 -6.94 5.82
C ASP A 60 9.65 -5.92 5.96
N THR A 61 10.86 -6.43 6.16
CA THR A 61 12.12 -5.66 6.20
C THR A 61 12.97 -6.05 5.01
N VAL A 62 13.24 -5.07 4.16
CA VAL A 62 13.90 -5.27 2.86
C VAL A 62 15.32 -4.70 2.93
N PRO A 63 16.35 -5.47 2.53
CA PRO A 63 17.70 -4.96 2.41
C PRO A 63 17.82 -4.00 1.22
N THR A 64 18.53 -2.88 1.40
CA THR A 64 18.79 -1.94 0.30
C THR A 64 19.96 -2.37 -0.57
N ASN A 65 20.88 -3.17 -0.03
CA ASN A 65 22.14 -3.54 -0.67
C ASN A 65 22.93 -2.33 -1.19
N GLY A 66 22.83 -1.18 -0.51
CA GLY A 66 23.48 0.07 -0.92
C GLY A 66 22.83 0.76 -2.13
N GLN A 67 21.64 0.32 -2.55
CA GLN A 67 20.91 0.93 -3.68
C GLN A 67 20.10 2.15 -3.22
N SER A 68 20.22 3.26 -3.95
CA SER A 68 19.43 4.48 -3.71
C SER A 68 17.96 4.35 -4.11
N GLN A 69 17.61 3.29 -4.84
CA GLN A 69 16.24 2.92 -5.16
C GLN A 69 16.09 1.41 -5.05
N VAL A 70 15.01 0.96 -4.41
CA VAL A 70 14.67 -0.45 -4.28
C VAL A 70 13.24 -0.65 -4.78
N ASP A 71 13.06 -1.55 -5.74
CA ASP A 71 11.73 -1.94 -6.23
C ASP A 71 11.22 -3.14 -5.41
N VAL A 72 10.00 -3.03 -4.91
CA VAL A 72 9.35 -4.02 -4.05
C VAL A 72 8.12 -4.54 -4.74
N GLY A 73 8.02 -5.87 -4.85
CA GLY A 73 6.81 -6.58 -5.25
C GLY A 73 6.28 -7.40 -4.08
N VAL A 74 5.04 -7.14 -3.66
CA VAL A 74 4.36 -7.88 -2.60
C VAL A 74 3.13 -8.52 -3.20
N ALA A 75 3.04 -9.85 -3.17
CA ALA A 75 1.84 -10.57 -3.60
C ALA A 75 1.23 -11.31 -2.41
N PHE A 76 -0.10 -11.26 -2.27
CA PHE A 76 -0.79 -11.92 -1.17
C PHE A 76 -2.13 -12.49 -1.64
N PRO A 77 -2.43 -13.75 -1.25
CA PRO A 77 -3.72 -14.33 -1.52
C PRO A 77 -4.74 -13.71 -0.55
N LEU A 78 -5.78 -13.08 -1.09
CA LEU A 78 -7.04 -12.92 -0.37
C LEU A 78 -7.80 -14.22 -0.55
N LEU A 79 -7.65 -15.12 0.42
CA LEU A 79 -8.53 -16.28 0.54
C LEU A 79 -9.85 -15.80 1.14
N MET A 80 -10.98 -16.35 0.69
CA MET A 80 -12.24 -16.18 1.41
C MET A 80 -12.05 -16.69 2.83
N GLU A 81 -11.97 -15.79 3.82
CA GLU A 81 -12.04 -16.18 5.22
C GLU A 81 -13.53 -16.38 5.56
N ASN A 82 -13.89 -17.61 5.97
CA ASN A 82 -15.23 -17.98 6.46
C ASN A 82 -16.37 -17.99 5.43
N ASP A 83 -16.12 -18.39 4.19
CA ASP A 83 -17.12 -18.48 3.10
C ASP A 83 -17.88 -17.15 2.83
N GLN A 84 -17.41 -16.05 3.39
CA GLN A 84 -17.97 -14.73 3.16
C GLN A 84 -17.25 -14.13 1.94
N PRO A 85 -17.97 -13.74 0.88
CA PRO A 85 -17.35 -13.00 -0.20
C PRO A 85 -16.77 -11.72 0.37
N PHE A 86 -15.52 -11.40 0.02
CA PHE A 86 -15.00 -10.07 0.28
C PHE A 86 -15.94 -9.06 -0.36
N PRO A 87 -16.34 -8.00 0.35
CA PRO A 87 -17.25 -7.01 -0.21
C PRO A 87 -16.65 -6.50 -1.51
N PHE A 88 -17.42 -6.63 -2.61
CA PHE A 88 -17.07 -5.96 -3.85
C PHE A 88 -17.03 -4.46 -3.58
N GLY A 89 -15.96 -3.81 -4.00
CA GLY A 89 -15.85 -2.37 -3.85
C GLY A 89 -14.43 -1.87 -3.88
N ASP A 90 -14.30 -0.56 -3.73
CA ASP A 90 -13.02 0.10 -3.60
C ASP A 90 -12.42 -0.22 -2.22
N PHE A 91 -11.19 -0.71 -2.21
CA PHE A 91 -10.42 -0.94 -1.00
C PHE A 91 -9.55 0.28 -0.71
N ARG A 92 -9.44 0.64 0.56
CA ARG A 92 -8.47 1.64 1.00
C ARG A 92 -7.27 0.91 1.59
N ASN A 93 -6.09 1.19 1.04
CA ASN A 93 -4.84 0.68 1.57
C ASN A 93 -4.08 1.81 2.25
N ARG A 94 -3.45 1.52 3.38
CA ARG A 94 -2.46 2.42 4.00
C ARG A 94 -1.09 1.80 3.87
N PHE A 95 -0.16 2.55 3.30
CA PHE A 95 1.23 2.16 3.14
C PHE A 95 2.08 3.01 4.07
N ILE A 96 2.88 2.36 4.90
CA ILE A 96 3.84 3.01 5.79
C ILE A 96 5.20 2.44 5.49
N VAL A 97 6.17 3.28 5.15
CA VAL A 97 7.57 2.90 4.91
C VAL A 97 8.46 3.70 5.85
N SER A 98 9.32 2.99 6.58
CA SER A 98 10.27 3.59 7.52
C SER A 98 11.67 3.04 7.28
N ALA A 99 12.67 3.90 7.46
CA ALA A 99 14.07 3.54 7.33
C ALA A 99 14.89 4.40 8.32
N ASP A 100 15.99 3.85 8.85
CA ASP A 100 16.79 4.56 9.85
C ASP A 100 17.41 5.84 9.27
N GLY A 101 17.33 6.94 10.02
CA GLY A 101 17.76 8.26 9.56
C GLY A 101 16.80 8.98 8.61
N TYR A 102 15.67 8.39 8.23
CA TYR A 102 14.69 9.00 7.33
C TYR A 102 13.34 9.24 8.03
N PRO A 103 12.62 10.33 7.68
CA PRO A 103 11.23 10.48 8.06
C PRO A 103 10.40 9.30 7.56
N THR A 104 9.42 8.87 8.37
CA THR A 104 8.47 7.83 7.95
C THR A 104 7.56 8.36 6.85
N TRP A 105 7.43 7.60 5.78
CA TRP A 105 6.47 7.85 4.72
C TRP A 105 5.19 7.08 5.02
N ASP A 106 4.04 7.74 5.02
CA ASP A 106 2.75 7.18 5.42
C ASP A 106 1.64 7.75 4.54
N GLN A 107 1.10 6.96 3.62
CA GLN A 107 0.07 7.38 2.67
C GLN A 107 -1.06 6.38 2.55
N TYR A 108 -2.22 6.89 2.14
CA TYR A 108 -3.36 6.07 1.76
C TYR A 108 -3.46 6.00 0.25
N HIS A 109 -3.76 4.81 -0.26
CA HIS A 109 -4.05 4.59 -1.67
C HIS A 109 -5.36 3.82 -1.82
N CYS A 110 -6.22 4.30 -2.71
CA CYS A 110 -7.43 3.60 -3.10
C CYS A 110 -7.10 2.58 -4.21
N THR A 111 -7.60 1.36 -4.07
CA THR A 111 -7.55 0.34 -5.13
C THR A 111 -8.97 -0.09 -5.45
N GLY A 112 -9.44 0.25 -6.64
CA GLY A 112 -10.78 -0.07 -7.07
C GLY A 112 -11.26 0.88 -8.15
N GLY A 113 -12.10 0.36 -9.03
CA GLY A 113 -12.69 1.11 -10.12
C GLY A 113 -14.06 0.54 -10.40
N HIS A 114 -15.06 0.87 -9.58
CA HIS A 114 -16.39 1.29 -10.03
C HIS A 114 -17.35 1.53 -8.85
N VAL A 115 -17.86 2.75 -8.85
CA VAL A 115 -19.07 3.31 -8.23
C VAL A 115 -20.12 2.26 -7.87
N ILE A 116 -20.38 2.07 -6.57
CA ILE A 116 -21.68 1.60 -6.10
C ILE A 116 -22.71 2.63 -6.62
N PRO A 117 -23.68 2.27 -7.48
CA PRO A 117 -24.48 3.22 -8.26
C PRO A 117 -25.16 4.33 -7.44
N ASP A 118 -25.43 4.05 -6.16
CA ASP A 118 -26.17 4.94 -5.25
C ASP A 118 -25.32 5.51 -4.10
N GLN A 119 -24.00 5.25 -4.08
CA GLN A 119 -23.09 5.87 -3.13
C GLN A 119 -21.85 6.42 -3.85
N PRO A 120 -21.71 7.76 -3.97
CA PRO A 120 -20.47 8.34 -4.41
C PRO A 120 -19.41 8.03 -3.35
N PHE A 121 -18.60 7.01 -3.60
CA PHE A 121 -17.40 6.79 -2.83
C PHE A 121 -16.41 7.89 -3.23
N VAL A 122 -16.30 8.88 -2.37
CA VAL A 122 -15.27 9.91 -2.46
C VAL A 122 -14.04 9.30 -1.77
N CYS A 123 -13.07 8.80 -2.54
CA CYS A 123 -11.69 8.83 -2.04
C CYS A 123 -11.49 10.29 -1.61
N PRO A 124 -11.29 10.59 -0.31
CA PRO A 124 -10.95 11.95 0.05
C PRO A 124 -9.76 12.32 -0.82
N PRO A 125 -9.75 13.52 -1.45
CA PRO A 125 -8.65 13.91 -2.31
C PRO A 125 -7.37 13.57 -1.57
N GLU A 126 -6.47 12.83 -2.25
CA GLU A 126 -5.19 12.31 -1.75
C GLU A 126 -4.79 13.18 -0.57
N THR A 127 -4.92 12.67 0.65
CA THR A 127 -4.57 13.46 1.83
C THR A 127 -3.15 13.87 1.64
N THR A 128 -3.02 15.12 1.25
CA THR A 128 -1.83 15.73 0.69
C THR A 128 -0.71 15.40 1.65
N SER A 129 0.34 14.75 1.16
CA SER A 129 1.43 14.18 1.93
C SER A 129 1.65 14.96 3.22
N ARG A 130 1.06 14.52 4.34
CA ARG A 130 1.32 15.17 5.62
C ARG A 130 2.69 14.68 6.04
N ARG A 131 3.71 15.41 5.59
CA ARG A 131 5.03 15.44 6.21
C ARG A 131 4.79 15.66 7.70
N MET A 132 4.93 14.61 8.50
CA MET A 132 5.07 14.79 9.94
C MET A 132 6.50 15.29 10.14
N SER A 133 6.61 16.62 10.22
CA SER A 133 7.80 17.35 10.66
C SER A 133 8.18 16.99 12.09
#